data_AF-A0A3D9BLJ6-F1
#
_entry.id   AF-A0A3D9BLJ6-F1
#
_cell.length_a   1.000
_cell.length_b   1.000
_cell.length_c   1.000
_cell.angle_alpha   90.00
_cell.angle_beta   90.00
_cell.angle_gamma   90.00
#
_symmetry.space_group_name_H-M   'P 1'
#
loop_
_entity.id
_entity.type
_entity.pdbx_description
1 polymer ?
#
loop_
_entity_poly.entity_id
_entity_poly.type
_entity_poly.pdbx_seq_one_letter_code
_entity_poly.pdbx_strand_id
1 'polypeptide(L)'
;MTLPIITADQRMAEPRGIKGVIFGPPGIGKTSLLWTLRNSTTLFYDLEAGDLAIEGLAVDAIRPRTWTECRDFAAFIGGPNPALRADQPYSQAHFDAVCERFGDPGVLDRYDTVFIDSITVAGRLCFQWSKGQPEAHSEKTGKPDVRGAYGLHGREMIAWLTHLQHTRAKNVWFVGILDEKLDDFNRKVFQPQIDGSKTGLELPGIVDQVITMAEFKAEDGTLQRGFVCQTLNPWGYPAKDRSGRLDMVEAPHLGRLMEKIRQPATPAPERLSHAAPPDVPTTPSDTTDS
;
A
#
# COMPACT_ATOMS: atom_id res chain seq x y z
N MET A 1 13.99 32.90 10.12
CA MET A 1 13.08 31.78 9.80
C MET A 1 13.06 30.86 11.02
N THR A 2 11.88 30.55 11.56
CA THR A 2 11.72 29.60 12.66
C THR A 2 11.86 28.17 12.14
N LEU A 3 12.59 27.33 12.87
CA LEU A 3 12.70 25.90 12.56
C LEU A 3 11.27 25.28 12.61
N PRO A 4 10.80 24.60 11.54
CA PRO A 4 9.44 24.08 11.48
C PRO A 4 9.30 22.78 12.30
N ILE A 5 9.41 22.88 13.62
CA ILE A 5 9.18 21.75 14.52
C ILE A 5 7.67 21.52 14.65
N ILE A 6 7.21 20.32 14.30
CA ILE A 6 5.85 19.85 14.60
C ILE A 6 5.85 19.30 16.02
N THR A 7 5.01 19.86 16.90
CA THR A 7 4.87 19.40 18.29
C THR A 7 4.31 17.98 18.36
N ALA A 8 4.49 17.29 19.50
CA ALA A 8 3.93 15.96 19.71
C ALA A 8 2.40 15.94 19.52
N ASP A 9 1.70 16.94 20.05
CA ASP A 9 0.24 17.05 19.93
C ASP A 9 -0.19 17.29 18.48
N GLN A 10 0.49 18.17 17.75
CA GLN A 10 0.24 18.37 16.32
C GLN A 10 0.46 17.08 15.52
N ARG A 11 1.57 16.36 15.78
CA ARG A 11 1.87 15.08 15.12
C ARG A 11 0.82 14.01 15.41
N MET A 12 0.25 14.00 16.62
CA MET A 12 -0.79 13.05 17.02
C MET A 12 -2.17 13.43 16.47
N ALA A 13 -2.44 14.73 16.25
CA ALA A 13 -3.68 15.22 15.67
C ALA A 13 -3.74 15.07 14.14
N GLU A 14 -2.60 14.93 13.45
CA GLU A 14 -2.56 14.73 12.00
C GLU A 14 -3.26 13.41 11.58
N PRO A 15 -4.27 13.48 10.69
CA PRO A 15 -4.90 12.28 10.14
C PRO A 15 -3.88 11.39 9.43
N ARG A 16 -3.85 10.10 9.77
CA ARG A 16 -2.98 9.10 9.16
C ARG A 16 -3.82 8.00 8.51
N GLY A 17 -3.85 8.00 7.19
CA GLY A 17 -4.40 6.92 6.39
C GLY A 17 -3.51 5.67 6.44
N ILE A 18 -4.14 4.50 6.43
CA ILE A 18 -3.45 3.21 6.44
C ILE A 18 -2.96 2.89 5.04
N LYS A 19 -1.68 2.53 4.88
CA LYS A 19 -1.11 2.06 3.61
C LYS A 19 -0.90 0.56 3.69
N GLY A 20 -1.65 -0.20 2.91
CA GLY A 20 -1.66 -1.64 3.02
C GLY A 20 -1.69 -2.35 1.68
N VAL A 21 -1.20 -3.59 1.68
CA VAL A 21 -1.39 -4.53 0.57
C VAL A 21 -1.94 -5.85 1.10
N ILE A 22 -2.89 -6.43 0.38
CA ILE A 22 -3.45 -7.75 0.66
C ILE A 22 -3.11 -8.68 -0.50
N PHE A 23 -2.33 -9.71 -0.21
CA PHE A 23 -1.97 -10.75 -1.14
C PHE A 23 -2.78 -12.02 -0.88
N GLY A 24 -3.06 -12.79 -1.90
CA GLY A 24 -3.69 -14.10 -1.75
C GLY A 24 -3.87 -14.80 -3.10
N PRO A 25 -4.12 -16.12 -3.11
CA PRO A 25 -4.27 -16.86 -4.34
C PRO A 25 -5.45 -16.33 -5.19
N PRO A 26 -5.48 -16.62 -6.50
CA PRO A 26 -6.65 -16.33 -7.32
C PRO A 26 -7.93 -16.94 -6.73
N GLY A 27 -9.05 -16.24 -6.83
CA GLY A 27 -10.36 -16.75 -6.35
C GLY A 27 -10.59 -16.71 -4.83
N ILE A 28 -9.61 -16.32 -4.00
CA ILE A 28 -9.77 -16.27 -2.53
C ILE A 28 -10.75 -15.18 -2.05
N GLY A 29 -11.22 -14.29 -2.93
CA GLY A 29 -12.18 -13.23 -2.60
C GLY A 29 -11.54 -11.92 -2.12
N LYS A 30 -10.43 -11.51 -2.74
CA LYS A 30 -9.79 -10.21 -2.45
C LYS A 30 -10.70 -9.03 -2.79
N THR A 31 -11.29 -9.02 -3.99
CA THR A 31 -12.22 -7.99 -4.46
C THR A 31 -13.47 -7.90 -3.59
N SER A 32 -13.96 -9.04 -3.07
CA SER A 32 -15.13 -9.05 -2.18
C SER A 32 -14.90 -8.32 -0.85
N LEU A 33 -13.66 -7.96 -0.51
CA LEU A 33 -13.38 -7.11 0.66
C LEU A 33 -14.02 -5.72 0.57
N LEU A 34 -14.39 -5.26 -0.64
CA LEU A 34 -15.17 -4.03 -0.82
C LEU A 34 -16.51 -4.06 -0.06
N TRP A 35 -17.16 -5.23 0.09
CA TRP A 35 -18.37 -5.41 0.90
C TRP A 35 -18.16 -5.14 2.39
N THR A 36 -16.92 -5.14 2.84
CA THR A 36 -16.53 -4.95 4.24
C THR A 36 -16.14 -3.51 4.55
N LEU A 37 -16.24 -2.62 3.55
CA LEU A 37 -15.93 -1.20 3.62
C LEU A 37 -17.21 -0.35 3.60
N ARG A 38 -17.07 0.92 3.92
CA ARG A 38 -18.15 1.90 3.74
C ARG A 38 -18.14 2.39 2.29
N ASN A 39 -19.10 1.94 1.50
CA ASN A 39 -19.15 2.25 0.07
C ASN A 39 -19.15 3.75 -0.24
N SER A 40 -19.89 4.55 0.55
CA SER A 40 -20.05 6.00 0.31
C SER A 40 -18.75 6.81 0.49
N THR A 41 -17.74 6.25 1.14
CA THR A 41 -16.43 6.89 1.35
C THR A 41 -15.27 6.07 0.79
N THR A 42 -15.58 5.04 -0.02
CA THR A 42 -14.59 4.19 -0.69
C THR A 42 -14.59 4.46 -2.20
N LEU A 43 -13.41 4.77 -2.74
CA LEU A 43 -13.18 4.81 -4.17
C LEU A 43 -12.58 3.49 -4.63
N PHE A 44 -13.29 2.78 -5.51
CA PHE A 44 -12.78 1.57 -6.15
C PHE A 44 -11.92 1.94 -7.36
N TYR A 45 -10.67 1.49 -7.35
CA TYR A 45 -9.71 1.67 -8.43
C TYR A 45 -9.55 0.32 -9.12
N ASP A 46 -10.33 0.14 -10.19
CA ASP A 46 -10.54 -1.15 -10.86
C ASP A 46 -9.68 -1.25 -12.12
N LEU A 47 -8.65 -2.10 -12.04
CA LEU A 47 -7.74 -2.47 -13.12
C LEU A 47 -8.06 -3.86 -13.68
N GLU A 48 -8.65 -4.75 -12.88
CA GLU A 48 -8.85 -6.17 -13.21
C GLU A 48 -10.23 -6.46 -13.84
N ALA A 49 -11.11 -5.45 -13.95
CA ALA A 49 -12.51 -5.59 -14.36
C ALA A 49 -13.29 -6.54 -13.42
N GLY A 50 -13.10 -6.34 -12.11
CA GLY A 50 -13.60 -7.21 -11.03
C GLY A 50 -15.10 -7.12 -10.74
N ASP A 51 -15.90 -6.57 -11.66
CA ASP A 51 -17.31 -6.21 -11.45
C ASP A 51 -18.17 -7.40 -10.95
N LEU A 52 -17.86 -8.64 -11.35
CA LEU A 52 -18.57 -9.84 -10.91
C LEU A 52 -18.51 -10.07 -9.38
N ALA A 53 -17.39 -9.75 -8.74
CA ALA A 53 -17.22 -9.99 -7.30
C ALA A 53 -17.98 -8.96 -6.43
N ILE A 54 -18.46 -7.88 -7.04
CA ILE A 54 -19.12 -6.75 -6.40
C ILE A 54 -20.47 -6.41 -7.06
N GLU A 55 -21.06 -7.36 -7.78
CA GLU A 55 -22.37 -7.16 -8.41
C GLU A 55 -23.41 -6.73 -7.37
N GLY A 56 -24.10 -5.61 -7.64
CA GLY A 56 -25.07 -5.01 -6.72
C GLY A 56 -24.47 -4.11 -5.63
N LEU A 57 -23.13 -3.98 -5.55
CA LEU A 57 -22.49 -3.06 -4.62
C LEU A 57 -22.49 -1.63 -5.18
N ALA A 58 -23.13 -0.70 -4.47
CA ALA A 58 -23.13 0.72 -4.82
C ALA A 58 -21.84 1.42 -4.39
N VAL A 59 -20.71 1.11 -5.04
CA VAL A 59 -19.39 1.75 -4.83
C VAL A 59 -18.98 2.52 -6.08
N ASP A 60 -18.43 3.72 -5.89
CA ASP A 60 -17.89 4.51 -7.01
C ASP A 60 -16.58 3.90 -7.52
N ALA A 61 -16.37 3.93 -8.83
CA ALA A 61 -15.19 3.33 -9.44
C ALA A 61 -14.50 4.23 -10.48
N ILE A 62 -13.17 4.14 -10.54
CA ILE A 62 -12.35 4.60 -11.67
C ILE A 62 -11.69 3.39 -12.33
N ARG A 63 -11.56 3.42 -13.66
CA ARG A 63 -11.13 2.28 -14.48
C ARG A 63 -10.00 2.65 -15.45
N PRO A 64 -8.77 2.89 -14.96
CA PRO A 64 -7.64 3.13 -15.84
C PRO A 64 -7.28 1.85 -16.63
N ARG A 65 -6.85 2.06 -17.87
CA ARG A 65 -6.50 1.02 -18.85
C ARG A 65 -5.06 1.10 -19.30
N THR A 66 -4.36 2.19 -18.97
CA THR A 66 -2.96 2.41 -19.35
C THR A 66 -2.11 2.78 -18.15
N TRP A 67 -0.80 2.53 -18.22
CA TRP A 67 0.12 2.98 -17.18
C TRP A 67 0.10 4.50 -16.98
N THR A 68 -0.08 5.26 -18.05
CA THR A 68 -0.20 6.72 -17.97
C THR A 68 -1.41 7.12 -17.13
N GLU A 69 -2.59 6.55 -17.41
CA GLU A 69 -3.78 6.79 -16.58
C GLU A 69 -3.55 6.35 -15.14
N CYS A 70 -2.79 5.27 -14.91
CA CYS A 70 -2.44 4.86 -13.55
C CYS A 70 -1.69 5.95 -12.77
N ARG A 71 -0.72 6.59 -13.43
CA ARG A 71 0.06 7.71 -12.87
C ARG A 71 -0.79 8.98 -12.72
N ASP A 72 -1.64 9.26 -13.69
CA ASP A 72 -2.48 10.45 -13.68
C ASP A 72 -3.48 10.41 -12.51
N PHE A 73 -4.18 9.27 -12.32
CA PHE A 73 -5.04 9.11 -11.15
C PHE A 73 -4.27 9.13 -9.83
N ALA A 74 -3.05 8.57 -9.79
CA ALA A 74 -2.23 8.66 -8.59
C ALA A 74 -1.82 10.11 -8.27
N ALA A 75 -1.50 10.92 -9.28
CA ALA A 75 -1.27 12.36 -9.11
C ALA A 75 -2.55 13.08 -8.63
N PHE A 76 -3.71 12.77 -9.23
CA PHE A 76 -4.98 13.36 -8.82
C PHE A 76 -5.35 13.03 -7.37
N ILE A 77 -5.07 11.81 -6.93
CA ILE A 77 -5.30 11.34 -5.55
C ILE A 77 -4.28 11.89 -4.56
N GLY A 78 -3.01 11.92 -4.96
CA GLY A 78 -1.87 12.22 -4.09
C GLY A 78 -1.49 13.69 -4.02
N GLY A 79 -1.94 14.49 -4.97
CA GLY A 79 -1.50 15.88 -5.12
C GLY A 79 -0.12 15.99 -5.76
N PRO A 80 0.41 17.22 -5.93
CA PRO A 80 1.73 17.44 -6.46
C PRO A 80 2.81 17.11 -5.41
N ASN A 81 3.94 16.56 -5.86
CA ASN A 81 5.13 16.42 -5.04
C ASN A 81 6.09 17.60 -5.28
N PRO A 82 6.25 18.51 -4.30
CA PRO A 82 7.04 19.73 -4.46
C PRO A 82 8.55 19.47 -4.62
N ALA A 83 9.03 18.26 -4.33
CA ALA A 83 10.44 17.90 -4.52
C ALA A 83 10.80 17.54 -5.98
N LEU A 84 9.81 17.41 -6.87
CA LEU A 84 10.00 16.95 -8.24
C LEU A 84 10.06 18.13 -9.22
N ARG A 85 10.93 18.00 -10.23
CA ARG A 85 11.03 18.95 -11.33
C ARG A 85 9.82 18.85 -12.25
N ALA A 86 9.51 19.92 -12.99
CA ALA A 86 8.31 20.01 -13.82
C ALA A 86 8.18 18.89 -14.88
N ASP A 87 9.30 18.36 -15.38
CA ASP A 87 9.36 17.28 -16.36
C ASP A 87 9.11 15.88 -15.78
N GLN A 88 9.06 15.75 -14.46
CA GLN A 88 8.92 14.46 -13.79
C GLN A 88 7.45 14.13 -13.48
N PRO A 89 7.06 12.84 -13.53
CA PRO A 89 5.76 12.41 -13.03
C PRO A 89 5.54 12.87 -11.59
N TYR A 90 4.30 13.23 -11.26
CA TYR A 90 3.88 13.75 -9.96
C TYR A 90 4.41 15.15 -9.59
N SER A 91 5.05 15.86 -10.51
CA SER A 91 5.39 17.27 -10.31
C SER A 91 4.15 18.17 -10.24
N GLN A 92 4.34 19.45 -9.87
CA GLN A 92 3.26 20.44 -9.94
C GLN A 92 2.68 20.54 -11.36
N ALA A 93 3.53 20.62 -12.39
CA ALA A 93 3.09 20.70 -13.77
C ALA A 93 2.29 19.46 -14.22
N HIS A 94 2.69 18.27 -13.77
CA HIS A 94 1.93 17.04 -14.02
C HIS A 94 0.56 17.08 -13.33
N PHE A 95 0.52 17.49 -12.06
CA PHE A 95 -0.73 17.61 -11.31
C PHE A 95 -1.69 18.62 -11.92
N ASP A 96 -1.20 19.79 -12.34
CA ASP A 96 -2.00 20.83 -12.97
C ASP A 96 -2.62 20.34 -14.27
N ALA A 97 -1.84 19.66 -15.12
CA ALA A 97 -2.33 19.06 -16.37
C ALA A 97 -3.40 17.97 -16.13
N VAL A 98 -3.24 17.19 -15.05
CA VAL A 98 -4.24 16.20 -14.64
C VAL A 98 -5.52 16.89 -14.14
N CYS A 99 -5.41 17.97 -13.35
CA CYS A 99 -6.58 18.73 -12.88
C CYS A 99 -7.31 19.43 -14.03
N GLU A 100 -6.60 19.94 -15.04
CA GLU A 100 -7.23 20.48 -16.25
C GLU A 100 -8.08 19.42 -16.96
N ARG A 101 -7.63 18.16 -16.96
CA ARG A 101 -8.32 17.05 -17.63
C ARG A 101 -9.43 16.41 -16.78
N PHE A 102 -9.22 16.26 -15.48
CA PHE A 102 -10.13 15.54 -14.57
C PHE A 102 -11.05 16.48 -13.77
N GLY A 103 -10.76 17.78 -13.76
CA GLY A 103 -11.49 18.78 -12.99
C GLY A 103 -10.92 18.97 -11.57
N ASP A 104 -11.76 19.47 -10.67
CA ASP A 104 -11.36 19.80 -9.30
C ASP A 104 -11.07 18.53 -8.48
N PRO A 105 -9.85 18.35 -7.92
CA PRO A 105 -9.52 17.22 -7.04
C PRO A 105 -10.34 17.19 -5.75
N GLY A 106 -11.01 18.28 -5.36
CA GLY A 106 -11.93 18.32 -4.21
C GLY A 106 -13.06 17.29 -4.28
N VAL A 107 -13.40 16.78 -5.48
CA VAL A 107 -14.34 15.64 -5.62
C VAL A 107 -13.88 14.39 -4.87
N LEU A 108 -12.57 14.25 -4.62
CA LEU A 108 -12.00 13.12 -3.92
C LEU A 108 -12.10 13.25 -2.39
N ASP A 109 -12.45 14.41 -1.84
CA ASP A 109 -12.49 14.66 -0.39
C ASP A 109 -13.53 13.81 0.33
N ARG A 110 -14.57 13.38 -0.39
CA ARG A 110 -15.58 12.45 0.14
C ARG A 110 -15.03 11.05 0.42
N TYR A 111 -13.91 10.68 -0.21
CA TYR A 111 -13.32 9.35 -0.06
C TYR A 111 -12.19 9.35 0.97
N ASP A 112 -12.35 8.53 1.99
CA ASP A 112 -11.32 8.23 2.98
C ASP A 112 -10.47 7.02 2.58
N THR A 113 -10.96 6.16 1.67
CA THR A 113 -10.32 4.90 1.29
C THR A 113 -10.25 4.76 -0.22
N VAL A 114 -9.08 4.43 -0.74
CA VAL A 114 -8.86 4.02 -2.13
C VAL A 114 -8.50 2.54 -2.13
N PHE A 115 -9.32 1.72 -2.78
CA PHE A 115 -9.12 0.27 -2.90
C PHE A 115 -8.68 -0.06 -4.32
N ILE A 116 -7.45 -0.54 -4.51
CA ILE A 116 -6.80 -0.72 -5.81
C ILE A 116 -6.70 -2.20 -6.15
N ASP A 117 -7.47 -2.62 -7.15
CA ASP A 117 -7.57 -4.01 -7.63
C ASP A 117 -7.18 -4.11 -9.10
N SER A 118 -5.96 -4.51 -9.45
CA SER A 118 -4.89 -5.00 -8.58
C SER A 118 -3.52 -4.43 -8.91
N ILE A 119 -2.62 -4.48 -7.92
CA ILE A 119 -1.18 -4.18 -8.10
C ILE A 119 -0.54 -5.12 -9.13
N THR A 120 -1.06 -6.34 -9.26
CA THR A 120 -0.62 -7.32 -10.26
C THR A 120 -0.93 -6.82 -11.68
N VAL A 121 -2.14 -6.30 -11.94
CA VAL A 121 -2.48 -5.72 -13.25
C VAL A 121 -1.75 -4.40 -13.48
N ALA A 122 -1.62 -3.53 -12.47
CA ALA A 122 -0.81 -2.31 -12.57
C ALA A 122 0.63 -2.62 -12.99
N GLY A 123 1.21 -3.67 -12.40
CA GLY A 123 2.55 -4.17 -12.76
C GLY A 123 2.68 -4.52 -14.24
N ARG A 124 1.70 -5.25 -14.78
CA ARG A 124 1.67 -5.63 -16.21
C ARG A 124 1.55 -4.42 -17.12
N LEU A 125 0.66 -3.48 -16.81
CA LEU A 125 0.50 -2.23 -17.57
C LEU A 125 1.80 -1.42 -17.57
N CYS A 126 2.43 -1.30 -16.40
CA CYS A 126 3.72 -0.61 -16.24
C CYS A 126 4.79 -1.29 -17.10
N PHE A 127 4.94 -2.60 -17.00
CA PHE A 127 5.97 -3.32 -17.76
C PHE A 127 5.73 -3.23 -19.28
N GLN A 128 4.48 -3.33 -19.73
CA GLN A 128 4.13 -3.12 -21.13
C GLN A 128 4.51 -1.71 -21.60
N TRP A 129 4.19 -0.69 -20.81
CA TRP A 129 4.57 0.69 -21.10
C TRP A 129 6.10 0.87 -21.14
N SER A 130 6.82 0.28 -20.17
CA SER A 130 8.28 0.36 -20.08
C SER A 130 8.98 -0.23 -21.30
N LYS A 131 8.48 -1.33 -21.86
CA LYS A 131 9.03 -1.94 -23.09
C LYS A 131 8.98 -1.02 -24.32
N GLY A 132 8.10 -0.02 -24.32
CA GLY A 132 7.99 0.96 -25.40
C GLY A 132 8.81 2.23 -25.20
N GLN A 133 9.54 2.35 -24.07
CA GLN A 133 10.32 3.56 -23.77
C GLN A 133 11.74 3.47 -24.34
N PRO A 134 12.39 4.62 -24.64
CA PRO A 134 13.75 4.64 -25.17
C PRO A 134 14.77 3.82 -24.35
N GLU A 135 14.66 3.83 -23.02
CA GLU A 135 15.54 3.08 -22.11
C GLU A 135 15.39 1.55 -22.21
N ALA A 136 14.33 1.07 -22.85
CA ALA A 136 14.14 -0.34 -23.18
C ALA A 136 14.71 -0.71 -24.56
N HIS A 137 15.52 0.17 -25.17
CA HIS A 137 16.22 -0.09 -26.43
C HIS A 137 17.71 0.19 -26.31
N SER A 138 18.53 -0.64 -26.96
CA SER A 138 19.97 -0.44 -27.02
C SER A 138 20.33 0.78 -27.85
N GLU A 139 20.99 1.79 -27.28
CA GLU A 139 21.48 2.97 -28.02
C GLU A 139 22.41 2.60 -29.19
N LYS A 140 23.16 1.50 -29.07
CA LYS A 140 24.10 1.04 -30.11
C LYS A 140 23.45 0.32 -31.28
N THR A 141 22.34 -0.39 -31.03
CA THR A 141 21.77 -1.33 -32.02
C THR A 141 20.30 -1.11 -32.33
N GLY A 142 19.60 -0.26 -31.57
CA GLY A 142 18.15 -0.05 -31.64
C GLY A 142 17.30 -1.25 -31.17
N LYS A 143 17.93 -2.39 -30.88
CA LYS A 143 17.24 -3.63 -30.49
C LYS A 143 16.65 -3.53 -29.08
N PRO A 144 15.52 -4.20 -28.80
CA PRO A 144 14.94 -4.25 -27.46
C PRO A 144 15.96 -4.73 -26.41
N ASP A 145 16.09 -3.96 -25.34
CA ASP A 145 16.84 -4.29 -24.13
C ASP A 145 15.86 -4.60 -22.99
N VAL A 146 15.70 -5.90 -22.76
CA VAL A 146 14.82 -6.42 -21.70
C VAL A 146 15.29 -6.00 -20.31
N ARG A 147 16.61 -5.86 -20.08
CA ARG A 147 17.15 -5.42 -18.78
C ARG A 147 16.80 -3.95 -18.52
N GLY A 148 16.95 -3.11 -19.54
CA GLY A 148 16.51 -1.71 -19.52
C GLY A 148 15.03 -1.58 -19.18
N ALA A 149 14.17 -2.38 -19.83
CA ALA A 149 12.74 -2.42 -19.56
C ALA A 149 12.40 -2.79 -18.10
N TYR A 150 13.02 -3.84 -17.54
CA TYR A 150 12.82 -4.21 -16.14
C TYR A 150 13.33 -3.15 -15.16
N GLY A 151 14.48 -2.52 -15.50
CA GLY A 151 15.03 -1.43 -14.70
C GLY A 151 14.08 -0.23 -14.64
N LEU A 152 13.48 0.15 -15.77
CA LEU A 152 12.49 1.22 -15.83
C LEU A 152 11.19 0.85 -15.12
N HIS A 153 10.66 -0.34 -15.40
CA HIS A 153 9.45 -0.87 -14.75
C HIS A 153 9.55 -0.81 -13.22
N GLY A 154 10.66 -1.29 -12.67
CA GLY A 154 10.90 -1.25 -11.23
C GLY A 154 10.98 0.17 -10.69
N ARG A 155 11.56 1.14 -11.41
CA ARG A 155 11.59 2.55 -10.96
C ARG A 155 10.19 3.16 -10.97
N GLU A 156 9.44 2.94 -12.03
CA GLU A 156 8.09 3.48 -12.21
C GLU A 156 7.10 2.94 -11.17
N MET A 157 7.11 1.62 -10.93
CA MET A 157 6.26 1.01 -9.90
C MET A 157 6.57 1.55 -8.51
N ILE A 158 7.85 1.68 -8.16
CA ILE A 158 8.25 2.21 -6.85
C ILE A 158 7.86 3.68 -6.71
N ALA A 159 8.00 4.49 -7.76
CA ALA A 159 7.56 5.88 -7.75
C ALA A 159 6.04 5.98 -7.54
N TRP A 160 5.25 5.14 -8.24
CA TRP A 160 3.79 5.09 -8.11
C TRP A 160 3.33 4.67 -6.70
N LEU A 161 3.91 3.59 -6.17
CA LEU A 161 3.62 3.10 -4.82
C LEU A 161 3.99 4.13 -3.75
N THR A 162 5.16 4.74 -3.88
CA THR A 162 5.64 5.77 -2.94
C THR A 162 4.76 7.02 -2.99
N HIS A 163 4.33 7.43 -4.19
CA HIS A 163 3.45 8.58 -4.34
C HIS A 163 2.09 8.37 -3.63
N LEU A 164 1.45 7.23 -3.85
CA LEU A 164 0.19 6.85 -3.18
C LEU A 164 0.36 6.62 -1.66
N GLN A 165 1.55 6.18 -1.24
CA GLN A 165 1.91 6.05 0.17
C GLN A 165 1.99 7.42 0.86
N HIS A 166 2.45 8.46 0.15
CA HIS A 166 2.52 9.82 0.70
C HIS A 166 1.17 10.54 0.78
N THR A 167 0.09 10.00 0.23
CA THR A 167 -1.27 10.55 0.34
C THR A 167 -1.81 10.44 1.78
N ARG A 168 -1.35 11.30 2.70
CA ARG A 168 -1.54 11.13 4.16
C ARG A 168 -3.00 11.00 4.61
N ALA A 169 -3.92 11.71 3.96
CA ALA A 169 -5.32 11.80 4.40
C ALA A 169 -6.17 10.56 4.05
N LYS A 170 -5.68 9.64 3.20
CA LYS A 170 -6.49 8.52 2.67
C LYS A 170 -5.89 7.16 3.04
N ASN A 171 -6.72 6.20 3.41
CA ASN A 171 -6.34 4.80 3.39
C ASN A 171 -6.11 4.38 1.94
N VAL A 172 -5.01 3.68 1.67
CA VAL A 172 -4.74 3.11 0.34
C VAL A 172 -4.44 1.64 0.52
N TRP A 173 -5.30 0.82 -0.08
CA TRP A 173 -5.20 -0.64 -0.05
C TRP A 173 -5.00 -1.17 -1.44
N PHE A 174 -3.87 -1.83 -1.66
CA PHE A 174 -3.63 -2.62 -2.86
C PHE A 174 -4.09 -4.05 -2.60
N VAL A 175 -4.64 -4.70 -3.61
CA VAL A 175 -4.75 -6.16 -3.63
C VAL A 175 -3.92 -6.74 -4.76
N GLY A 176 -3.41 -7.96 -4.57
CA GLY A 176 -2.56 -8.62 -5.55
C GLY A 176 -2.58 -10.13 -5.42
N ILE A 177 -2.10 -10.81 -6.45
CA ILE A 177 -1.99 -12.28 -6.46
C ILE A 177 -0.73 -12.70 -5.68
N LEU A 178 -0.87 -13.78 -4.90
CA LEU A 178 0.25 -14.48 -4.26
C LEU A 178 0.45 -15.83 -4.94
N ASP A 179 1.64 -16.05 -5.50
CA ASP A 179 2.04 -17.35 -6.04
C ASP A 179 2.63 -18.22 -4.93
N GLU A 180 2.28 -19.50 -4.92
CA GLU A 180 2.98 -20.56 -4.16
C GLU A 180 3.93 -21.27 -5.10
N LYS A 181 5.22 -21.27 -4.77
CA LYS A 181 6.28 -21.94 -5.52
C LYS A 181 7.03 -22.91 -4.61
N LEU A 182 7.75 -23.85 -5.21
CA LEU A 182 8.69 -24.71 -4.51
C LEU A 182 10.10 -24.19 -4.77
N ASP A 183 10.90 -24.07 -3.71
CA ASP A 183 12.34 -23.81 -3.85
C ASP A 183 13.10 -25.10 -4.23
N ASP A 184 14.41 -24.97 -4.43
CA ASP A 184 15.31 -26.08 -4.79
C ASP A 184 15.33 -27.21 -3.73
N PHE A 185 14.81 -26.95 -2.53
CA PHE A 185 14.70 -27.90 -1.42
C PHE A 185 13.28 -28.39 -1.20
N ASN A 186 12.38 -28.18 -2.17
CA ASN A 186 10.97 -28.58 -2.13
C ASN A 186 10.19 -27.93 -0.96
N ARG A 187 10.60 -26.75 -0.51
CA ARG A 187 9.90 -25.95 0.50
C ARG A 187 9.01 -24.94 -0.20
N LYS A 188 7.84 -24.71 0.40
CA LYS A 188 6.90 -23.70 -0.09
C LYS A 188 7.48 -22.30 0.11
N VAL A 189 7.50 -21.52 -0.96
CA VAL A 189 7.86 -20.11 -0.98
C VAL A 189 6.72 -19.33 -1.59
N PHE A 190 6.30 -18.27 -0.90
CA PHE A 190 5.21 -17.40 -1.35
C PHE A 190 5.77 -16.10 -1.90
N GLN A 191 5.36 -15.72 -3.11
CA GLN A 191 5.85 -14.52 -3.77
C GLN A 191 4.71 -13.73 -4.41
N PRO A 192 4.64 -12.40 -4.22
CA PRO A 192 3.73 -11.56 -4.99
C PRO A 192 3.91 -11.75 -6.49
N GLN A 193 2.81 -11.93 -7.21
CA GLN A 193 2.83 -11.96 -8.66
C GLN A 193 2.85 -10.53 -9.21
N ILE A 194 4.05 -9.99 -9.38
CA ILE A 194 4.31 -8.67 -9.97
C ILE A 194 5.47 -8.86 -10.97
N ASP A 195 5.39 -8.20 -12.12
CA ASP A 195 6.48 -8.24 -13.11
C ASP A 195 7.81 -7.71 -12.50
N GLY A 196 8.90 -8.44 -12.73
CA GLY A 196 10.21 -8.12 -12.15
C GLY A 196 10.30 -8.35 -10.64
N SER A 197 11.53 -8.30 -10.10
CA SER A 197 11.79 -8.59 -8.69
C SER A 197 11.76 -7.35 -7.78
N LYS A 198 12.15 -6.19 -8.31
CA LYS A 198 12.37 -4.97 -7.52
C LYS A 198 11.12 -4.55 -6.73
N THR A 199 9.97 -4.48 -7.40
CA THR A 199 8.71 -4.03 -6.80
C THR A 199 8.30 -4.91 -5.62
N GLY A 200 8.32 -6.24 -5.79
CA GLY A 200 7.96 -7.18 -4.73
C GLY A 200 8.91 -7.14 -3.52
N LEU A 201 10.20 -6.88 -3.74
CA LEU A 201 11.21 -6.78 -2.69
C LEU A 201 11.10 -5.49 -1.87
N GLU A 202 10.83 -4.36 -2.52
CA GLU A 202 10.79 -3.04 -1.85
C GLU A 202 9.39 -2.68 -1.32
N LEU A 203 8.31 -3.26 -1.85
CA LEU A 203 6.93 -2.99 -1.43
C LEU A 203 6.73 -3.13 0.09
N PRO A 204 7.24 -4.17 0.78
CA PRO A 204 7.17 -4.26 2.24
C PRO A 204 7.92 -3.14 2.97
N GLY A 205 8.86 -2.43 2.34
CA GLY A 205 9.49 -1.24 2.91
C GLY A 205 8.61 0.01 2.81
N ILE A 206 7.76 0.08 1.77
CA ILE A 206 6.95 1.24 1.41
C ILE A 206 5.65 1.31 2.22
N VAL A 207 4.86 0.24 2.22
CA VAL A 207 3.54 0.23 2.88
C VAL A 207 3.66 0.05 4.40
N ASP A 208 2.62 0.31 5.18
CA ASP A 208 2.59 0.03 6.62
C ASP A 208 2.17 -1.42 6.90
N GLN A 209 1.22 -1.93 6.12
CA GLN A 209 0.59 -3.25 6.28
C GLN A 209 0.90 -4.15 5.07
N VAL A 210 1.33 -5.37 5.33
CA VAL A 210 1.37 -6.46 4.34
C VAL A 210 0.55 -7.59 4.93
N ILE A 211 -0.56 -7.95 4.28
CA ILE A 211 -1.50 -8.94 4.78
C ILE A 211 -1.59 -10.07 3.76
N THR A 212 -1.55 -11.31 4.22
CA THR A 212 -1.87 -12.46 3.36
C THR A 212 -3.25 -12.99 3.69
N MET A 213 -4.16 -13.00 2.72
CA MET A 213 -5.45 -13.67 2.79
C MET A 213 -5.28 -15.13 2.38
N ALA A 214 -5.43 -16.03 3.35
CA ALA A 214 -5.20 -17.46 3.20
C ALA A 214 -6.43 -18.28 3.63
N GLU A 215 -6.47 -19.54 3.21
CA GLU A 215 -7.43 -20.54 3.68
C GLU A 215 -6.87 -21.27 4.90
N PHE A 216 -7.74 -21.50 5.88
CA PHE A 216 -7.49 -22.23 7.11
C PHE A 216 -8.56 -23.28 7.29
N LYS A 217 -8.19 -24.39 7.92
CA LYS A 217 -9.11 -25.43 8.33
C LYS A 217 -9.37 -25.31 9.83
N ALA A 218 -10.62 -25.10 10.22
CA ALA A 218 -11.05 -25.11 11.61
C ALA A 218 -11.01 -26.55 12.19
N GLU A 219 -11.10 -26.67 13.51
CA GLU A 219 -11.05 -27.96 14.22
C GLU A 219 -12.20 -28.90 13.82
N ASP A 220 -13.36 -28.34 13.48
CA ASP A 220 -14.52 -29.06 12.96
C ASP A 220 -14.38 -29.48 11.48
N GLY A 221 -13.28 -29.11 10.84
CA GLY A 221 -12.98 -29.38 9.44
C GLY A 221 -13.51 -28.34 8.45
N THR A 222 -14.21 -27.30 8.91
CA THR A 222 -14.73 -26.21 8.07
C THR A 222 -13.58 -25.39 7.50
N LEU A 223 -13.63 -25.11 6.19
CA LEU A 223 -12.68 -24.21 5.54
C LEU A 223 -13.13 -22.76 5.75
N GLN A 224 -12.22 -21.94 6.24
CA GLN A 224 -12.43 -20.52 6.47
C GLN A 224 -11.28 -19.71 5.90
N ARG A 225 -11.54 -18.45 5.59
CA ARG A 225 -10.51 -17.51 5.14
C ARG A 225 -10.06 -16.68 6.32
N GLY A 226 -8.81 -16.27 6.33
CA GLY A 226 -8.26 -15.39 7.36
C GLY A 226 -7.14 -14.52 6.83
N PHE A 227 -6.84 -13.46 7.57
CA PHE A 227 -5.75 -12.54 7.29
C PHE A 227 -4.55 -12.87 8.19
N VAL A 228 -3.45 -13.29 7.59
CA VAL A 228 -2.16 -13.40 8.27
C VAL A 228 -1.52 -12.02 8.30
N CYS A 229 -1.32 -11.49 9.50
CA CYS A 229 -0.92 -10.10 9.70
C CYS A 229 0.52 -9.94 10.23
N GLN A 230 1.08 -10.99 10.85
CA GLN A 230 2.39 -10.91 11.51
C GLN A 230 3.51 -11.58 10.70
N THR A 231 4.68 -10.92 10.65
CA THR A 231 5.86 -11.41 9.93
C THR A 231 6.35 -12.76 10.45
N LEU A 232 6.33 -12.95 11.78
CA LEU A 232 6.63 -14.23 12.39
C LEU A 232 5.36 -15.07 12.45
N ASN A 233 5.08 -15.81 11.38
CA ASN A 233 3.94 -16.73 11.29
C ASN A 233 4.40 -18.15 10.93
N PRO A 234 3.67 -19.20 11.37
CA PRO A 234 4.09 -20.59 11.18
C PRO A 234 3.96 -21.08 9.72
N TRP A 235 3.29 -20.33 8.84
CA TRP A 235 3.02 -20.73 7.47
C TRP A 235 4.01 -20.18 6.45
N GLY A 236 4.88 -19.24 6.84
CA GLY A 236 5.84 -18.60 5.93
C GLY A 236 5.20 -17.60 4.97
N TYR A 237 3.96 -17.15 5.23
CA TYR A 237 3.31 -16.14 4.40
C TYR A 237 3.96 -14.77 4.56
N PRO A 238 4.07 -13.96 3.50
CA PRO A 238 4.52 -12.58 3.61
C PRO A 238 3.48 -11.78 4.38
N ALA A 239 3.86 -11.30 5.55
CA ALA A 239 2.99 -10.50 6.39
C ALA A 239 3.79 -9.49 7.21
N LYS A 240 3.15 -8.38 7.57
CA LYS A 240 3.74 -7.29 8.34
C LYS A 240 2.63 -6.39 8.88
N ASP A 241 2.64 -6.18 10.19
CA ASP A 241 1.85 -5.17 10.86
C ASP A 241 2.77 -4.13 11.51
N ARG A 242 2.86 -2.94 10.93
CA ARG A 242 3.61 -1.82 11.53
C ARG A 242 2.86 -1.15 12.69
N SER A 243 1.55 -1.37 12.80
CA SER A 243 0.73 -0.80 13.86
C SER A 243 0.97 -1.49 15.21
N GLY A 244 1.36 -2.77 15.18
CA GLY A 244 1.59 -3.60 16.36
C GLY A 244 0.32 -3.92 17.14
N ARG A 245 -0.83 -3.97 16.45
CA ARG A 245 -2.17 -4.12 17.05
C ARG A 245 -2.92 -5.34 16.53
N LEU A 246 -2.48 -5.90 15.42
CA LEU A 246 -3.14 -7.03 14.79
C LEU A 246 -2.66 -8.33 15.42
N ASP A 247 -3.59 -9.25 15.62
CA ASP A 247 -3.28 -10.63 15.97
C ASP A 247 -2.64 -11.34 14.78
N MET A 248 -2.05 -12.52 15.02
CA MET A 248 -1.41 -13.28 13.94
C MET A 248 -2.39 -13.61 12.81
N VAL A 249 -3.63 -13.94 13.18
CA VAL A 249 -4.73 -14.21 12.26
C VAL A 249 -5.92 -13.33 12.64
N GLU A 250 -6.42 -12.57 11.67
CA GLU A 250 -7.63 -11.75 11.78
C GLU A 250 -8.72 -12.31 10.86
N ALA A 251 -9.98 -12.00 11.18
CA ALA A 251 -11.09 -12.26 10.26
C ALA A 251 -10.89 -11.47 8.94
N PRO A 252 -11.32 -12.00 7.79
CA PRO A 252 -11.13 -11.38 6.48
C PRO A 252 -12.11 -10.22 6.25
N HIS A 253 -12.05 -9.20 7.10
CA HIS A 253 -12.94 -8.04 7.10
C HIS A 253 -12.11 -6.75 7.17
N LEU A 254 -11.95 -6.08 6.04
CA LEU A 254 -11.04 -4.95 5.90
C LEU A 254 -11.45 -3.72 6.73
N GLY A 255 -12.75 -3.43 6.82
CA GLY A 255 -13.26 -2.35 7.69
C GLY A 255 -12.84 -2.52 9.15
N ARG A 256 -13.18 -3.65 9.77
CA ARG A 256 -12.77 -4.03 11.14
C ARG A 256 -11.25 -4.08 11.32
N LEU A 257 -10.51 -4.58 10.31
CA LEU A 257 -9.05 -4.57 10.35
C LEU A 257 -8.50 -3.14 10.48
N MET A 258 -9.03 -2.21 9.67
CA MET A 258 -8.65 -0.80 9.72
C MET A 258 -9.06 -0.13 11.04
N GLU A 259 -10.23 -0.46 11.57
CA GLU A 259 -10.68 0.01 12.88
C GLU A 259 -9.70 -0.43 13.98
N LYS A 260 -9.30 -1.71 13.99
CA LYS A 260 -8.33 -2.26 14.95
C LYS A 260 -6.96 -1.59 14.83
N ILE A 261 -6.47 -1.35 13.61
CA ILE A 261 -5.21 -0.61 13.37
C ILE A 261 -5.25 0.82 13.95
N ARG A 262 -6.43 1.46 13.95
CA ARG A 262 -6.60 2.85 14.43
C ARG A 262 -6.78 2.97 15.94
N GLN A 263 -7.07 1.87 16.64
CA GLN A 263 -7.25 1.90 18.09
C GLN A 263 -6.00 2.45 18.80
N PRO A 264 -6.10 2.98 20.03
CA PRO A 264 -4.93 3.27 20.84
C PRO A 264 -4.03 2.02 20.92
N ALA A 265 -2.72 2.18 20.70
CA ALA A 265 -1.81 1.04 20.87
C ALA A 265 -1.77 0.65 22.35
N THR A 266 -1.64 -0.65 22.63
CA THR A 266 -1.29 -1.16 23.96
C THR A 266 -0.03 -0.44 24.45
N PRO A 267 0.07 -0.06 25.75
CA PRO A 267 1.20 0.68 26.28
C PRO A 267 2.54 0.08 25.85
N ALA A 268 3.51 0.93 25.51
CA ALA A 268 4.84 0.51 25.07
C ALA A 268 5.51 -0.54 25.99
N PRO A 269 5.39 -0.48 27.33
CA PRO A 269 5.95 -1.49 28.23
C PRO A 269 5.39 -2.91 28.06
N GLU A 270 4.15 -3.03 27.59
CA GLU A 270 3.47 -4.33 27.39
C GLU A 270 3.72 -4.92 26.00
N ARG A 271 4.16 -4.09 25.05
CA ARG A 271 4.33 -4.46 23.63
C ARG A 271 5.79 -4.52 23.18
N LEU A 272 6.68 -3.78 23.83
CA LEU A 272 8.11 -3.74 23.49
C LEU A 272 8.88 -4.62 24.47
N SER A 273 9.66 -5.57 23.94
CA SER A 273 10.65 -6.32 24.74
C SER A 273 11.96 -5.55 24.94
N HIS A 274 12.10 -4.38 24.31
CA HIS A 274 13.21 -3.47 24.53
C HIS A 274 12.94 -2.66 25.81
N ALA A 275 13.79 -2.82 26.82
CA ALA A 275 13.72 -2.01 28.02
C ALA A 275 13.85 -0.52 27.65
N ALA A 276 12.88 0.30 28.08
CA ALA A 276 13.05 1.74 28.04
C ALA A 276 14.29 2.14 28.88
N PRO A 277 15.07 3.15 28.48
CA PRO A 277 16.08 3.71 29.37
C PRO A 277 15.40 4.11 30.68
N PRO A 278 15.99 3.83 31.86
CA PRO A 278 15.41 4.26 33.12
C PRO A 278 15.23 5.78 33.11
N ASP A 279 14.10 6.25 33.64
CA ASP A 279 13.85 7.68 33.82
C ASP A 279 15.04 8.30 34.56
N VAL A 280 15.68 9.28 33.94
CA VAL A 280 16.72 10.06 34.62
C VAL A 280 16.02 10.82 35.75
N PRO A 281 16.39 10.63 37.02
CA PRO A 281 15.78 11.36 38.12
C PRO A 281 15.93 12.86 37.87
N THR A 282 14.82 13.59 37.92
CA THR A 282 14.85 15.05 37.95
C THR A 282 15.70 15.48 39.14
N THR A 283 16.86 16.06 38.85
CA THR A 283 17.72 16.61 39.89
C THR A 283 16.92 17.69 40.62
N PRO A 284 16.81 17.65 41.96
CA PRO A 284 16.15 18.72 42.69
C PRO A 284 16.89 20.02 42.38
N SER A 285 16.15 21.06 42.00
CA SER A 285 16.70 22.41 41.92
C SER A 285 17.19 22.81 43.31
N ASP A 286 18.50 22.92 43.49
CA ASP A 286 19.08 23.56 44.68
C ASP A 286 18.65 25.03 44.67
N THR A 287 17.56 25.33 45.39
CA THR A 287 17.32 26.65 45.95
C THR A 287 18.38 26.89 47.01
N THR A 288 19.44 27.58 46.63
CA THR A 288 20.34 28.22 47.60
C THR A 288 19.72 29.57 47.95
N ASP A 289 19.09 29.59 49.12
CA ASP A 289 18.73 30.79 49.86
C ASP A 289 19.92 31.13 50.77
N SER A 290 20.65 32.21 50.47
CA SER A 290 21.50 33.04 51.38
C SER A 290 22.20 34.14 50.60
#